data_AF-A0A1W1ECF0-F1
#
_entry.id   AF-A0A1W1ECF0-F1
#
_cell.length_a   1.000
_cell.length_b   1.000
_cell.length_c   1.000
_cell.angle_alpha   90.00
_cell.angle_beta   90.00
_cell.angle_gamma   90.00
#
_symmetry.space_group_name_H-M   'P 1'
#
loop_
_entity.id
_entity.type
_entity.pdbx_description
1 polymer ?
#
loop_
_entity_poly.entity_id
_entity_poly.type
_entity_poly.pdbx_seq_one_letter_code
_entity_poly.pdbx_strand_id
1 'polypeptide(L)'
;MINRKNTLILLILVGFMAGCTNIQQPQPKTIKINHDQNKTKNNTIVAPKPPKKDIELQEVEDTNFSSEYMYPTTEKKPTKPSEETTTEEVETKAEITDMTKTECISMIGQEKFDKYTQMYGGEDASIKKCKMLKSI
;
A
#
# COMPACT_ATOMS: atom_id res chain seq x y z
N MET A 1 46.08 -25.23 35.66
CA MET A 1 45.74 -23.80 35.72
C MET A 1 44.35 -23.60 35.12
N ILE A 2 43.34 -23.35 35.96
CA ILE A 2 41.96 -23.11 35.50
C ILE A 2 41.87 -21.67 34.97
N ASN A 3 41.48 -21.52 33.72
CA ASN A 3 41.50 -20.24 33.00
C ASN A 3 40.37 -19.35 33.52
N ARG A 4 40.72 -18.36 34.36
CA ARG A 4 39.77 -17.47 35.06
C ARG A 4 38.74 -16.81 34.15
N LYS A 5 39.10 -16.57 32.88
CA LYS A 5 38.20 -15.99 31.87
C LYS A 5 37.07 -16.95 31.48
N ASN A 6 37.37 -18.24 31.29
CA ASN A 6 36.36 -19.24 30.95
C ASN A 6 35.42 -19.56 32.11
N THR A 7 35.91 -19.52 33.35
CA THR A 7 35.04 -19.71 34.53
C THR A 7 34.10 -18.52 34.77
N LEU A 8 34.53 -17.31 34.42
CA LEU A 8 33.69 -16.11 34.58
C LEU A 8 32.59 -16.04 33.52
N ILE A 9 32.87 -16.46 32.29
CA ILE A 9 31.88 -16.57 31.22
C ILE A 9 30.85 -17.66 31.54
N LEU A 10 31.28 -18.79 32.09
CA LEU A 10 30.39 -19.91 32.43
C LEU A 10 29.47 -19.55 33.62
N LEU A 11 29.93 -18.72 34.57
CA LEU A 11 29.08 -18.20 35.65
C LEU A 11 28.03 -17.19 35.19
N ILE A 12 28.35 -16.33 34.20
CA ILE A 12 27.39 -15.37 33.64
C ILE A 12 26.27 -16.09 32.87
N LEU A 13 26.61 -17.15 32.13
CA LEU A 13 25.63 -17.92 31.35
C LEU A 13 24.61 -18.67 32.25
N VAL A 14 25.06 -19.20 33.38
CA VAL A 14 24.18 -19.91 34.33
C VAL A 14 23.27 -18.93 35.10
N GLY A 15 23.73 -17.70 35.36
CA GLY A 15 22.92 -16.66 36.00
C GLY A 15 21.74 -16.14 35.17
N PHE A 16 21.83 -16.19 33.84
CA PHE A 16 20.78 -15.66 32.95
C PHE A 16 19.54 -16.58 32.84
N MET A 17 19.68 -17.88 33.12
CA MET A 17 18.57 -18.84 33.00
C MET A 17 17.69 -18.94 34.26
N ALA A 18 18.10 -18.37 35.40
CA ALA A 18 17.34 -18.41 36.65
C ALA A 18 16.33 -17.25 36.80
N GLY A 19 16.28 -16.30 35.86
CA GLY A 19 15.44 -15.09 35.93
C GLY A 19 14.09 -15.15 35.21
N CYS A 20 13.74 -16.27 34.53
CA CYS A 20 12.53 -16.38 33.71
C CYS A 20 11.46 -17.31 34.29
N THR A 21 11.23 -17.30 35.61
CA THR A 21 10.03 -17.94 36.17
C THR A 21 9.25 -16.95 37.03
N ASN A 22 7.99 -16.77 36.63
CA ASN A 22 6.89 -16.21 37.42
C ASN A 22 6.66 -14.69 37.32
N ILE A 23 6.45 -14.21 36.09
CA ILE A 23 5.55 -13.06 35.87
C ILE A 23 4.18 -13.65 35.52
N GLN A 24 3.36 -13.88 36.55
CA GLN A 24 1.94 -14.13 36.38
C GLN A 24 1.34 -12.84 35.79
N GLN A 25 1.11 -12.82 34.48
CA GLN A 25 0.31 -11.75 33.87
C GLN A 25 -1.08 -11.78 34.52
N PRO A 26 -1.61 -10.65 35.01
CA PRO A 26 -3.00 -10.61 35.46
C PRO A 26 -3.89 -10.90 34.26
N GLN A 27 -4.65 -12.00 34.36
CA GLN A 27 -5.64 -12.39 33.36
C GLN A 27 -6.65 -11.23 33.19
N PRO A 28 -6.92 -10.77 31.95
CA PRO A 28 -7.93 -9.76 31.72
C PRO A 28 -9.29 -10.30 32.16
N LYS A 29 -9.96 -9.58 33.07
CA LYS A 29 -11.35 -9.86 33.44
C LYS A 29 -12.20 -9.73 32.18
N THR A 30 -12.74 -10.85 31.70
CA THR A 30 -13.72 -10.87 30.62
C THR A 30 -15.00 -10.21 31.10
N ILE A 31 -15.22 -8.96 30.67
CA ILE A 31 -16.50 -8.29 30.78
C ILE A 31 -17.45 -9.07 29.86
N LYS A 32 -18.46 -9.72 30.43
CA LYS A 32 -19.58 -10.27 29.65
C LYS A 32 -20.36 -9.08 29.10
N ILE A 33 -20.04 -8.69 27.87
CA ILE A 33 -20.89 -7.78 27.10
C ILE A 33 -22.16 -8.60 26.82
N ASN A 34 -23.25 -8.28 27.51
CA ASN A 34 -24.57 -8.70 27.06
C ASN A 34 -24.78 -8.04 25.71
N HIS A 35 -24.58 -8.81 24.65
CA HIS A 35 -24.95 -8.42 23.31
C HIS A 35 -26.47 -8.49 23.28
N ASP A 36 -27.12 -7.42 23.74
CA ASP A 36 -28.52 -7.18 23.46
C ASP A 36 -28.66 -7.23 21.95
N GLN A 37 -29.20 -8.34 21.45
CA GLN A 37 -29.58 -8.50 20.07
C GLN A 37 -30.76 -7.56 19.84
N ASN A 38 -30.45 -6.28 19.66
CA ASN A 38 -31.40 -5.32 19.16
C ASN A 38 -31.68 -5.76 17.72
N LYS A 39 -32.75 -6.56 17.57
CA LYS A 39 -33.25 -7.08 16.31
C LYS A 39 -33.50 -5.88 15.41
N THR A 40 -32.50 -5.56 14.60
CA THR A 40 -32.64 -4.59 13.52
C THR A 40 -33.72 -5.17 12.63
N LYS A 41 -34.88 -4.53 12.61
CA LYS A 41 -35.93 -4.88 11.66
C LYS A 41 -35.31 -4.66 10.28
N ASN A 42 -35.04 -5.76 9.59
CA ASN A 42 -34.58 -5.74 8.21
C ASN A 42 -35.65 -5.01 7.41
N ASN A 43 -35.41 -3.74 7.11
CA ASN A 43 -36.17 -3.03 6.10
C ASN A 43 -35.79 -3.68 4.78
N THR A 44 -36.52 -4.72 4.41
CA THR A 44 -36.42 -5.33 3.09
C THR A 44 -36.56 -4.21 2.07
N ILE A 45 -35.49 -3.94 1.34
CA ILE A 45 -35.50 -2.98 0.24
C ILE A 45 -36.41 -3.60 -0.83
N VAL A 46 -37.66 -3.18 -0.84
CA VAL A 46 -38.62 -3.61 -1.85
C VAL A 46 -38.24 -2.91 -3.14
N ALA A 47 -37.93 -3.70 -4.17
CA ALA A 47 -37.68 -3.17 -5.51
C ALA A 47 -38.88 -2.33 -5.98
N PRO A 48 -38.66 -1.21 -6.68
CA PRO A 48 -39.75 -0.39 -7.18
C PRO A 48 -40.65 -1.23 -8.08
N LYS A 49 -41.97 -1.08 -7.91
CA LYS A 49 -42.95 -1.74 -8.78
C LYS A 49 -42.73 -1.28 -10.23
N PRO A 50 -42.85 -2.19 -11.21
CA PRO A 50 -42.72 -1.81 -12.61
C PRO A 50 -43.73 -0.72 -12.97
N PRO A 51 -43.39 0.18 -13.90
CA PRO A 51 -44.29 1.21 -14.36
C PRO A 51 -45.56 0.59 -14.96
N LYS A 52 -46.73 1.16 -14.63
CA LYS A 52 -48.04 0.68 -15.09
C LYS A 52 -48.42 1.17 -16.49
N LYS A 53 -47.59 2.04 -17.08
CA LYS A 53 -47.84 2.65 -18.39
C LYS A 53 -46.82 2.09 -19.36
N ASP A 54 -47.30 1.74 -20.55
CA ASP A 54 -46.44 1.48 -21.68
C ASP A 54 -45.89 2.83 -22.14
N ILE A 55 -44.63 3.10 -21.79
CA ILE A 55 -43.92 4.31 -22.18
C ILE A 55 -42.98 3.89 -23.31
N GLU A 56 -43.13 4.50 -24.48
CA GLU A 56 -42.18 4.34 -25.56
C GLU A 56 -40.83 4.91 -25.14
N LEU A 57 -39.74 4.21 -25.47
CA LEU A 57 -38.40 4.68 -25.20
C LEU A 57 -38.17 5.96 -26.01
N GLN A 58 -37.89 7.05 -25.31
CA GLN A 58 -37.45 8.28 -25.93
C GLN A 58 -35.95 8.16 -26.22
N GLU A 59 -35.55 8.53 -27.43
CA GLU A 59 -34.14 8.67 -27.79
C GLU A 59 -33.58 9.88 -27.04
N VAL A 60 -32.54 9.65 -26.24
CA VAL A 60 -31.82 10.70 -25.51
C VAL A 60 -30.53 10.93 -26.26
N GLU A 61 -30.38 12.12 -26.85
CA GLU A 61 -29.14 12.52 -27.50
C GLU A 61 -28.11 12.97 -26.46
N ASP A 62 -27.03 12.20 -26.32
CA ASP A 62 -25.89 12.57 -25.46
C ASP A 62 -24.98 13.56 -26.18
N THR A 63 -25.32 14.86 -26.13
CA THR A 63 -24.49 15.93 -26.71
C THR A 63 -23.26 16.29 -25.86
N ASN A 64 -23.03 15.56 -24.76
CA ASN A 64 -21.91 15.80 -23.85
C ASN A 64 -20.61 15.06 -24.27
N PHE A 65 -20.61 14.43 -25.44
CA PHE A 65 -19.39 13.85 -25.99
C PHE A 65 -18.63 14.88 -26.84
N SER A 66 -17.42 15.22 -26.41
CA SER A 66 -16.45 15.95 -27.23
C SER A 66 -15.17 15.13 -27.35
N SER A 67 -14.78 14.81 -28.59
CA SER A 67 -13.54 14.09 -28.86
C SER A 67 -12.30 14.88 -28.47
N GLU A 68 -12.37 16.21 -28.56
CA GLU A 68 -11.29 17.11 -28.14
C GLU A 68 -11.12 17.11 -26.62
N TYR A 69 -12.22 17.00 -25.87
CA TYR A 69 -12.17 16.83 -24.41
C TYR A 69 -11.64 15.44 -24.02
N MET A 70 -12.06 14.39 -24.72
CA MET A 70 -11.65 13.02 -24.40
C MET A 70 -10.20 12.72 -24.83
N TYR A 71 -9.76 13.33 -25.93
CA TYR A 71 -8.43 13.15 -26.52
C TYR A 71 -7.82 14.50 -26.88
N PRO A 72 -7.34 15.28 -25.89
CA PRO A 72 -6.70 16.54 -26.16
C PRO A 72 -5.42 16.31 -26.98
N THR A 73 -5.35 16.91 -28.16
CA THR A 73 -4.15 16.86 -28.99
C THR A 73 -3.07 17.72 -28.34
N THR A 74 -2.06 17.07 -27.77
CA THR A 74 -0.82 17.77 -27.42
C THR A 74 -0.01 17.95 -28.69
N GLU A 75 0.07 19.19 -29.20
CA GLU A 75 1.04 19.52 -30.24
C GLU A 75 2.44 19.32 -29.65
N LYS A 76 3.03 18.13 -29.87
CA LYS A 76 4.45 17.93 -29.64
C LYS A 76 5.18 18.82 -30.65
N LYS A 77 5.95 19.78 -30.13
CA LYS A 77 6.94 20.55 -30.90
C LYS A 77 7.65 19.60 -31.88
N PRO A 78 7.76 19.93 -33.18
CA PRO A 78 8.40 19.04 -34.14
C PRO A 78 9.85 18.79 -33.70
N THR A 79 10.09 17.59 -33.21
CA THR A 79 11.44 17.08 -33.01
C THR A 79 11.87 16.58 -34.38
N LYS A 80 13.02 17.05 -34.88
CA LYS A 80 13.57 16.64 -36.18
C LYS A 80 13.47 15.10 -36.36
N PRO A 81 13.17 14.61 -37.57
CA PRO A 81 13.05 13.18 -37.80
C PRO A 81 14.42 12.55 -37.64
N SER A 82 14.59 11.75 -36.58
CA SER A 82 15.64 10.74 -36.53
C SER A 82 15.06 9.50 -37.18
N GLU A 83 15.75 9.04 -38.22
CA GLU A 83 15.48 7.84 -38.99
C GLU A 83 15.17 6.63 -38.11
N GLU A 84 14.14 5.89 -38.50
CA GLU A 84 13.70 4.63 -37.90
C GLU A 84 14.86 3.64 -37.82
N THR A 85 14.98 2.93 -36.69
CA THR A 85 15.33 1.50 -36.64
C THR A 85 15.10 0.95 -35.22
N THR A 86 14.20 -0.03 -35.16
CA THR A 86 14.08 -1.11 -34.17
C THR A 86 13.45 -0.79 -32.80
N THR A 87 12.34 -1.49 -32.57
CA THR A 87 11.81 -1.95 -31.28
C THR A 87 12.84 -1.97 -30.16
N GLU A 88 12.72 -1.06 -29.21
CA GLU A 88 13.19 -1.22 -27.85
C GLU A 88 12.21 -0.48 -26.94
N GLU A 89 11.80 -1.17 -25.87
CA GLU A 89 10.99 -0.62 -24.80
C GLU A 89 11.55 0.74 -24.40
N VAL A 90 10.74 1.79 -24.52
CA VAL A 90 11.07 3.10 -23.98
C VAL A 90 10.95 2.99 -22.45
N GLU A 91 11.95 2.38 -21.82
CA GLU A 91 12.32 2.75 -20.47
C GLU A 91 12.72 4.22 -20.53
N THR A 92 11.78 5.09 -20.18
CA THR A 92 12.09 6.45 -19.76
C THR A 92 13.12 6.32 -18.63
N LYS A 93 14.40 6.47 -18.98
CA LYS A 93 15.51 6.64 -18.05
C LYS A 93 15.29 7.97 -17.35
N ALA A 94 14.37 7.97 -16.39
CA ALA A 94 14.33 8.95 -15.33
C ALA A 94 15.75 9.01 -14.77
N GLU A 95 16.29 10.21 -14.67
CA GLU A 95 17.57 10.47 -14.03
C GLU A 95 17.54 9.79 -12.65
N ILE A 96 18.16 8.61 -12.58
CA ILE A 96 18.18 7.80 -11.38
C ILE A 96 19.19 8.47 -10.47
N THR A 97 18.74 9.51 -9.77
CA THR A 97 19.35 9.82 -8.48
C THR A 97 19.19 8.53 -7.67
N ASP A 98 20.31 7.83 -7.44
CA ASP A 98 20.33 6.56 -6.74
C ASP A 98 19.97 6.81 -5.27
N MET A 99 18.68 6.92 -5.01
CA MET A 99 18.13 6.99 -3.68
C MET A 99 18.36 5.65 -2.99
N THR A 100 19.05 5.71 -1.86
CA THR A 100 19.32 4.54 -1.03
C THR A 100 18.10 4.18 -0.19
N LYS A 101 18.00 2.90 0.22
CA LYS A 101 16.95 2.41 1.11
C LYS A 101 16.84 3.24 2.40
N THR A 102 17.97 3.59 2.99
CA THR A 102 18.03 4.39 4.23
C THR A 102 17.43 5.77 4.03
N GLU A 103 17.74 6.43 2.91
CA GLU A 103 17.18 7.74 2.57
C GLU A 103 15.66 7.68 2.38
N CYS A 104 15.16 6.66 1.67
CA CYS A 104 13.72 6.42 1.51
C CYS A 104 13.04 6.16 2.86
N ILE A 105 13.60 5.31 3.72
CA ILE A 105 13.08 5.06 5.08
C ILE A 105 13.11 6.35 5.93
N SER A 106 14.13 7.18 5.82
CA SER A 106 14.17 8.47 6.51
C SER A 106 13.07 9.43 6.04
N MET A 107 12.65 9.35 4.78
CA MET A 107 11.58 10.20 4.25
C MET A 107 10.18 9.74 4.66
N ILE A 108 9.88 8.44 4.53
CA ILE A 108 8.51 7.93 4.71
C ILE A 108 8.30 7.15 6.02
N GLY A 109 9.39 6.78 6.70
CA GLY A 109 9.39 5.91 7.87
C GLY A 109 9.43 4.42 7.51
N GLN A 110 9.91 3.61 8.46
CA GLN A 110 10.08 2.17 8.28
C GLN A 110 8.73 1.47 8.02
N GLU A 111 7.69 1.83 8.76
CA GLU A 111 6.35 1.25 8.61
C GLU A 111 5.78 1.45 7.19
N LYS A 112 5.93 2.66 6.62
CA LYS A 112 5.44 2.93 5.25
C LYS A 112 6.32 2.26 4.20
N PHE A 113 7.62 2.18 4.44
CA PHE A 113 8.54 1.45 3.56
C PHE A 113 8.17 -0.04 3.49
N ASP A 114 7.92 -0.66 4.64
CA ASP A 114 7.52 -2.07 4.71
C ASP A 114 6.15 -2.29 4.04
N LYS A 115 5.22 -1.36 4.24
CA LYS A 115 3.90 -1.39 3.60
C LYS A 115 3.99 -1.30 2.07
N TYR A 116 4.84 -0.41 1.55
CA TYR A 116 5.08 -0.31 0.10
C TYR A 116 5.80 -1.53 -0.45
N THR A 117 6.68 -2.13 0.35
CA THR A 117 7.42 -3.33 -0.06
C THR A 117 6.47 -4.51 -0.23
N GLN A 118 5.49 -4.65 0.69
CA GLN A 118 4.41 -5.63 0.54
C GLN A 118 3.47 -5.33 -0.64
N MET A 119 3.08 -4.07 -0.83
CA MET A 119 2.13 -3.71 -1.89
C MET A 119 2.71 -3.81 -3.30
N TYR A 120 3.97 -3.44 -3.47
CA TYR A 120 4.60 -3.33 -4.79
C TYR A 120 5.62 -4.45 -5.08
N GLY A 121 5.69 -5.46 -4.22
CA GLY A 121 6.43 -6.69 -4.48
C GLY A 121 7.95 -6.56 -4.39
N GLY A 122 8.47 -5.70 -3.51
CA GLY A 122 9.90 -5.63 -3.26
C GLY A 122 10.42 -4.25 -2.86
N GLU A 123 11.67 -4.23 -2.37
CA GLU A 123 12.34 -3.02 -1.89
C GLU A 123 12.57 -2.01 -3.04
N ASP A 124 12.91 -2.50 -4.24
CA ASP A 124 13.15 -1.67 -5.42
C ASP A 124 11.90 -0.87 -5.82
N ALA A 125 10.72 -1.46 -5.69
CA ALA A 125 9.47 -0.80 -6.02
C ALA A 125 9.09 0.28 -4.98
N SER A 126 9.39 0.03 -3.70
CA SER A 126 9.28 1.03 -2.63
C SER A 126 10.22 2.21 -2.85
N ILE A 127 11.46 1.94 -3.28
CA ILE A 127 12.44 2.98 -3.61
C ILE A 127 11.96 3.80 -4.82
N LYS A 128 11.41 3.17 -5.86
CA LYS A 128 10.78 3.88 -7.00
C LYS A 128 9.64 4.79 -6.53
N LYS A 129 8.79 4.34 -5.59
CA LYS A 129 7.72 5.17 -5.03
C LYS A 129 8.27 6.34 -4.22
N CYS A 130 9.32 6.13 -3.42
CA CYS A 130 10.01 7.21 -2.71
C CYS A 130 10.61 8.24 -3.67
N LYS A 131 11.21 7.81 -4.79
CA LYS A 131 11.72 8.71 -5.83
C LYS A 131 10.61 9.59 -6.40
N MET A 132 9.45 9.00 -6.71
CA MET A 132 8.28 9.77 -7.16
C MET A 132 7.78 10.77 -6.10
N LEU A 133 7.78 10.39 -4.82
CA LEU A 133 7.38 11.28 -3.73
C LEU A 133 8.37 12.44 -3.50
N LYS A 134 9.65 12.24 -3.80
CA LYS A 134 10.68 13.28 -3.71
C LYS A 134 10.60 14.31 -4.84
N SER A 135 10.03 13.93 -5.99
CA SER A 135 9.86 14.81 -7.16
C SER A 135 8.55 15.61 -7.18
N ILE A 136 7.68 15.44 -6.17
CA ILE A 136 6.46 16.26 -5.96
C ILE A 136 6.82 17.45 -5.08
#